data_AF-A0A1F8VGV1-F1
#
_entry.id   AF-A0A1F8VGV1-F1
#
_cell.length_a   1.000
_cell.length_b   1.000
_cell.length_c   1.000
_cell.angle_alpha   90.00
_cell.angle_beta   90.00
_cell.angle_gamma   90.00
#
_symmetry.space_group_name_H-M   'P 1'
#
loop_
_entity.id
_entity.type
_entity.pdbx_description
1 polymer ?
#
loop_
_entity_poly.entity_id
_entity_poly.type
_entity_poly.pdbx_seq_one_letter_code
_entity_poly.pdbx_strand_id
1 'polypeptide(L)'
;MEVRSNLQSGSGFWNGEPCKRDDMLFKLQLGAGREDNCVTINHITRYMSNPGGKAAELYALLKEQGVDIPPTVLLIQLTRNGLSQRMLHYYIWINPELVGFARETESEWGRNPWNKTMSFNDPAKKQYIEALTIWATKFVNQMDNGLKQKPDAFSQIPTWRGIADGVVKAEVVKTKIILD
;
A
#
# COMPACT_ATOMS: atom_id res chain seq x y z
N MET A 1 -5.39 -6.01 -5.28
CA MET A 1 -5.73 -6.13 -3.85
C MET A 1 -5.71 -7.60 -3.50
N GLU A 2 -5.07 -7.94 -2.40
CA GLU A 2 -5.01 -9.29 -1.86
C GLU A 2 -5.55 -9.27 -0.43
N VAL A 3 -6.34 -10.30 -0.08
CA VAL A 3 -6.89 -10.48 1.26
C VAL A 3 -6.44 -11.85 1.77
N ARG A 4 -5.89 -11.89 2.97
CA ARG A 4 -5.52 -13.15 3.64
C ARG A 4 -6.24 -13.25 4.98
N SER A 5 -6.87 -14.38 5.21
CA SER A 5 -7.53 -14.72 6.47
C SER A 5 -7.45 -16.23 6.67
N ASN A 6 -7.40 -16.68 7.92
CA ASN A 6 -7.60 -18.09 8.24
C ASN A 6 -9.08 -18.36 8.55
N LEU A 7 -9.56 -19.52 8.10
CA LEU A 7 -10.92 -20.00 8.40
C LEU A 7 -11.01 -20.66 9.78
N GLN A 8 -9.90 -21.23 10.27
CA GLN A 8 -9.82 -21.94 11.54
C GLN A 8 -8.85 -21.23 12.49
N SER A 9 -9.25 -21.10 13.75
CA SER A 9 -8.39 -20.63 14.84
C SER A 9 -7.41 -21.74 15.26
N GLY A 10 -6.15 -21.37 15.48
CA GLY A 10 -5.14 -22.24 16.06
C GLY A 10 -5.03 -22.06 17.58
N SER A 11 -3.98 -22.63 18.17
CA SER A 11 -3.56 -22.34 19.55
C SER A 11 -2.41 -21.33 19.55
N GLY A 12 -2.41 -20.39 20.50
CA GLY A 12 -1.36 -19.38 20.63
C GLY A 12 -1.71 -18.01 20.03
N PHE A 13 -0.68 -17.20 19.78
CA PHE A 13 -0.80 -15.83 19.28
C PHE A 13 0.29 -15.57 18.23
N TRP A 14 0.12 -14.48 17.48
CA TRP A 14 1.05 -14.10 16.43
C TRP A 14 2.29 -13.43 17.04
N ASN A 15 3.50 -13.83 16.63
CA ASN A 15 4.77 -13.35 17.18
C ASN A 15 5.51 -12.46 16.17
N GLY A 16 4.90 -11.35 15.76
CA GLY A 16 5.58 -10.40 14.90
C GLY A 16 5.16 -8.97 15.16
N GLU A 17 5.84 -8.05 14.48
CA GLU A 17 5.75 -6.62 14.75
C GLU A 17 5.44 -5.87 13.44
N PRO A 18 4.21 -5.96 12.91
CA PRO A 18 3.86 -5.44 11.59
C PRO A 18 4.10 -3.92 11.43
N CYS A 19 4.10 -3.17 12.54
CA CYS A 19 4.33 -1.72 12.58
C CYS A 19 5.74 -1.33 13.07
N LYS A 20 6.70 -2.26 13.12
CA LYS A 20 8.05 -2.02 13.68
C LYS A 20 8.85 -0.97 12.91
N ARG A 21 8.84 -1.04 11.58
CA ARG A 21 9.67 -0.19 10.71
C ARG A 21 9.32 1.29 10.87
N ASP A 22 10.32 2.17 10.94
CA ASP A 22 10.15 3.62 11.12
C ASP A 22 10.24 4.43 9.83
N ASP A 23 10.79 3.82 8.79
CA ASP A 23 11.09 4.42 7.49
C ASP A 23 9.90 4.38 6.51
N MET A 24 8.73 3.96 6.98
CA MET A 24 7.48 3.94 6.22
C MET A 24 6.96 5.36 5.91
N LEU A 25 6.24 5.49 4.79
CA LEU A 25 5.51 6.72 4.44
C LEU A 25 4.48 7.07 5.52
N PHE A 26 3.79 6.05 6.02
CA PHE A 26 2.86 6.16 7.13
C PHE A 26 2.83 4.85 7.92
N LYS A 27 2.60 4.95 9.23
CA LYS A 27 2.24 3.81 10.07
C LYS A 27 1.32 4.22 11.20
N LEU A 28 0.47 3.30 11.64
CA LEU A 28 -0.36 3.44 12.82
C LEU A 28 -0.60 2.07 13.44
N GLN A 29 -0.27 1.94 14.73
CA GLN A 29 -0.55 0.76 15.55
C GLN A 29 -1.68 1.09 16.53
N LEU A 30 -2.80 0.39 16.41
CA LEU A 30 -3.95 0.46 17.32
C LEU A 30 -4.02 -0.75 18.26
N GLY A 31 -3.41 -1.87 17.89
CA GLY A 31 -3.34 -3.08 18.71
C GLY A 31 -2.29 -2.95 19.81
N ALA A 32 -2.45 -3.75 20.87
CA ALA A 32 -1.51 -3.81 21.99
C ALA A 32 -1.36 -5.25 22.53
N GLY A 33 -0.25 -5.50 23.23
CA GLY A 33 0.00 -6.79 23.85
C GLY A 33 0.23 -7.91 22.83
N ARG A 34 -0.61 -8.95 22.87
CA ARG A 34 -0.50 -10.15 22.01
C ARG A 34 -1.33 -10.05 20.73
N GLU A 35 -1.88 -8.87 20.46
CA GLU A 35 -2.73 -8.62 19.31
C GLU A 35 -2.19 -7.45 18.50
N ASP A 36 -2.25 -7.57 17.18
CA ASP A 36 -1.88 -6.50 16.25
C ASP A 36 -3.12 -5.91 15.62
N ASN A 37 -3.15 -4.59 15.50
CA ASN A 37 -4.02 -3.87 14.57
C ASN A 37 -3.18 -2.73 13.98
N CYS A 38 -2.52 -3.01 12.87
CA CYS A 38 -1.50 -2.17 12.26
C CYS A 38 -1.94 -1.76 10.86
N VAL A 39 -1.61 -0.54 10.48
CA VAL A 39 -1.59 -0.12 9.08
C VAL A 39 -0.27 0.53 8.73
N THR A 40 0.27 0.20 7.56
CA THR A 40 1.46 0.85 7.00
C THR A 40 1.21 1.26 5.55
N ILE A 41 1.88 2.33 5.14
CA ILE A 41 2.01 2.72 3.73
C ILE A 41 3.50 2.76 3.42
N ASN A 42 3.89 2.08 2.35
CA ASN A 42 5.26 2.01 1.88
C ASN A 42 5.31 2.20 0.36
N HIS A 43 6.45 2.58 -0.17
CA HIS A 43 6.76 2.39 -1.59
C HIS A 43 7.57 1.11 -1.77
N ILE A 44 7.22 0.35 -2.80
CA ILE A 44 7.92 -0.87 -3.18
C ILE A 44 8.55 -0.61 -4.53
N THR A 45 9.87 -0.54 -4.54
CA THR A 45 10.67 -0.47 -5.76
C THR A 45 10.94 -1.89 -6.28
N ARG A 46 11.39 -2.00 -7.53
CA ARG A 46 11.68 -3.30 -8.17
C ARG A 46 10.45 -4.22 -8.12
N TYR A 47 9.26 -3.63 -8.22
CA TYR A 47 8.01 -4.37 -8.13
C TYR A 47 7.97 -5.42 -9.25
N MET A 48 7.77 -6.68 -8.88
CA MET A 48 7.79 -7.84 -9.78
C MET A 48 9.10 -8.00 -10.58
N SER A 49 10.25 -7.52 -10.09
CA SER A 49 11.54 -7.68 -10.80
C SER A 49 12.12 -9.09 -10.73
N ASN A 50 11.76 -9.86 -9.69
CA ASN A 50 12.17 -11.26 -9.52
C ASN A 50 11.02 -12.07 -8.89
N PRO A 51 9.92 -12.26 -9.63
CA PRO A 51 8.75 -12.96 -9.11
C PRO A 51 9.05 -14.45 -8.96
N GLY A 52 8.54 -15.07 -7.89
CA GLY A 52 8.66 -16.50 -7.64
C GLY A 52 7.33 -17.24 -7.71
N GLY A 53 7.37 -18.56 -7.91
CA GLY A 53 6.17 -19.42 -7.93
C GLY A 53 5.12 -18.95 -8.94
N LYS A 54 3.84 -19.01 -8.55
CA LYS A 54 2.71 -18.54 -9.38
C LYS A 54 2.81 -17.06 -9.79
N ALA A 55 3.55 -16.23 -9.05
CA ALA A 55 3.74 -14.84 -9.43
C ALA A 55 4.63 -14.72 -10.67
N ALA A 56 5.54 -15.67 -10.90
CA ALA A 56 6.38 -15.71 -12.09
C ALA A 56 5.56 -16.04 -13.34
N GLU A 57 4.63 -17.00 -13.23
CA GLU A 57 3.69 -17.36 -14.30
C GLU A 57 2.81 -16.16 -14.68
N LEU A 58 2.24 -15.48 -13.67
CA LEU A 58 1.45 -14.27 -13.91
C LEU A 58 2.28 -13.15 -14.55
N TYR A 59 3.52 -12.94 -14.09
CA TYR A 59 4.43 -11.96 -14.68
C TYR A 59 4.71 -12.26 -16.15
N ALA A 60 4.99 -13.52 -16.50
CA ALA A 60 5.22 -13.94 -17.87
C ALA A 60 3.99 -13.67 -18.75
N LEU A 61 2.80 -14.05 -18.29
CA LEU A 61 1.54 -13.80 -19.01
C LEU A 61 1.30 -12.30 -19.25
N LEU A 62 1.52 -11.47 -18.24
CA LEU A 62 1.38 -10.01 -18.38
C LEU A 62 2.37 -9.46 -19.42
N LYS A 63 3.61 -9.94 -19.42
CA LYS A 63 4.62 -9.54 -20.41
C LYS A 63 4.28 -10.01 -21.82
N GLU A 64 3.79 -11.23 -21.99
CA GLU A 64 3.31 -11.75 -23.28
C GLU A 64 2.15 -10.93 -23.84
N GLN A 65 1.28 -10.42 -22.97
CA GLN A 65 0.18 -9.54 -23.34
C GLN A 65 0.60 -8.08 -23.58
N GLY A 66 1.90 -7.78 -23.53
CA GLY A 66 2.42 -6.43 -23.70
C GLY A 66 2.05 -5.48 -22.55
N VAL A 67 1.65 -6.03 -21.39
CA VAL A 67 1.35 -5.22 -20.21
C VAL A 67 2.66 -4.70 -19.62
N ASP A 68 2.77 -3.37 -19.60
CA ASP A 68 3.87 -2.72 -18.92
C ASP A 68 3.62 -2.66 -17.41
N ILE A 69 4.57 -3.19 -16.64
CA ILE A 69 4.45 -3.34 -15.19
C ILE A 69 5.23 -2.20 -14.55
N PRO A 70 4.60 -1.40 -13.66
CA PRO A 70 5.26 -0.27 -13.05
C PRO A 70 6.42 -0.74 -12.16
N PRO A 71 7.60 -0.11 -12.24
CA PRO A 71 8.77 -0.48 -11.43
C PRO A 71 8.59 -0.09 -9.95
N THR A 72 7.73 0.89 -9.67
CA THR A 72 7.41 1.39 -8.33
C THR A 72 5.91 1.36 -8.10
N VAL A 73 5.49 0.82 -6.96
CA VAL A 73 4.09 0.85 -6.50
C VAL A 73 4.03 1.32 -5.05
N LEU A 74 2.89 1.88 -4.65
CA LEU A 74 2.59 2.10 -3.23
C LEU A 74 1.88 0.86 -2.68
N LEU A 75 2.25 0.45 -1.48
CA LEU A 75 1.65 -0.66 -0.76
C LEU A 75 1.01 -0.13 0.51
N ILE A 76 -0.32 -0.26 0.61
CA ILE A 76 -1.03 -0.18 1.89
C ILE A 76 -1.15 -1.59 2.42
N GLN A 77 -0.58 -1.83 3.61
CA GLN A 77 -0.72 -3.09 4.31
C GLN A 77 -1.53 -2.86 5.59
N LEU A 78 -2.64 -3.58 5.73
CA LEU A 78 -3.45 -3.60 6.95
C LEU A 78 -3.36 -4.98 7.58
N THR A 79 -2.90 -5.05 8.81
CA THR A 79 -2.64 -6.29 9.53
C THR A 79 -3.45 -6.30 10.82
N ARG A 80 -4.37 -7.26 10.94
CA ARG A 80 -5.03 -7.58 12.20
C ARG A 80 -4.72 -9.02 12.60
N ASN A 81 -4.01 -9.20 13.71
CA ASN A 81 -3.76 -10.51 14.31
C ASN A 81 -4.37 -10.54 15.70
N GLY A 82 -5.33 -11.44 15.92
CA GLY A 82 -5.94 -11.68 17.23
C GLY A 82 -5.36 -12.89 17.94
N LEU A 83 -5.91 -13.16 19.13
CA LEU A 83 -5.68 -14.43 19.83
C LEU A 83 -6.09 -15.65 18.99
N SER A 84 -5.58 -16.82 19.38
CA SER A 84 -5.84 -18.10 18.71
C SER A 84 -5.43 -18.08 17.23
N GLN A 85 -4.34 -17.37 16.93
CA GLN A 85 -3.78 -17.18 15.59
C GLN A 85 -4.79 -16.67 14.55
N ARG A 86 -5.86 -15.97 14.97
CA ARG A 86 -6.81 -15.38 14.02
C ARG A 86 -6.13 -14.24 13.29
N MET A 87 -6.23 -14.21 11.97
CA MET A 87 -5.62 -13.16 11.15
C MET A 87 -6.58 -12.64 10.10
N LEU A 88 -6.47 -11.35 9.83
CA LEU A 88 -7.11 -10.67 8.72
C LEU A 88 -6.15 -9.63 8.17
N HIS A 89 -5.61 -9.87 6.98
CA HIS A 89 -4.64 -9.00 6.32
C HIS A 89 -5.17 -8.53 4.97
N TYR A 90 -4.91 -7.26 4.66
CA TYR A 90 -5.16 -6.67 3.36
C TYR A 90 -3.87 -6.09 2.80
N TYR A 91 -3.60 -6.36 1.52
CA TYR A 91 -2.50 -5.79 0.76
C TYR A 91 -3.06 -5.07 -0.47
N ILE A 92 -2.89 -3.77 -0.51
CA ILE A 92 -3.38 -2.92 -1.59
C ILE A 92 -2.18 -2.31 -2.30
N TRP A 93 -1.93 -2.86 -3.49
CA TRP A 93 -0.90 -2.40 -4.41
C TRP A 93 -1.48 -1.35 -5.33
N ILE A 94 -0.91 -0.15 -5.33
CA ILE A 94 -1.37 1.02 -6.07
C ILE A 94 -0.28 1.41 -7.07
N ASN A 95 -0.63 1.47 -8.35
CA ASN A 95 0.24 2.05 -9.36
C ASN A 95 0.07 3.59 -9.34
N PRO A 96 1.08 4.37 -8.92
CA PRO A 96 1.00 5.82 -8.91
C PRO A 96 0.89 6.44 -10.32
N GLU A 97 1.34 5.74 -11.36
CA GLU A 97 1.22 6.21 -12.75
C GLU A 97 -0.25 6.34 -13.18
N LEU A 98 -1.13 5.46 -12.67
CA LEU A 98 -2.57 5.49 -12.99
C LEU A 98 -3.30 6.69 -12.40
N VAL A 99 -2.69 7.39 -11.45
CA VAL A 99 -3.26 8.60 -10.84
C VAL A 99 -2.52 9.87 -11.26
N GLY A 100 -1.67 9.77 -12.29
CA GLY A 100 -1.03 10.91 -12.96
C GLY A 100 0.38 11.25 -12.49
N PHE A 101 0.99 10.45 -11.59
CA PHE A 101 2.41 10.64 -11.26
C PHE A 101 3.31 10.09 -12.36
N ALA A 102 4.48 10.69 -12.51
CA ALA A 102 5.49 10.19 -13.44
C ALA A 102 5.99 8.80 -13.03
N ARG A 103 6.37 8.01 -14.03
CA ARG A 103 7.04 6.73 -13.84
C ARG A 103 8.42 6.95 -13.23
N GLU A 104 8.68 6.29 -12.10
CA GLU A 104 9.97 6.37 -11.42
C GLU A 104 10.92 5.28 -11.90
N THR A 105 12.15 5.65 -12.28
CA THR A 105 13.17 4.70 -12.76
C THR A 105 14.21 4.31 -11.71
N GLU A 106 14.28 5.03 -10.58
CA GLU A 106 15.23 4.72 -9.51
C GLU A 106 14.79 3.46 -8.73
N SER A 107 15.57 2.39 -8.88
CA SER A 107 15.28 1.09 -8.29
C SER A 107 15.67 0.98 -6.81
N GLU A 108 16.58 1.82 -6.33
CA GLU A 108 17.03 1.81 -4.94
C GLU A 108 16.00 2.47 -4.04
N TRP A 109 15.49 1.70 -3.08
CA TRP A 109 14.39 2.11 -2.19
C TRP A 109 14.67 3.42 -1.47
N GLY A 110 15.91 3.63 -0.99
CA GLY A 110 16.32 4.84 -0.27
C GLY A 110 16.49 6.10 -1.14
N ARG A 111 16.66 5.93 -2.46
CA ARG A 111 16.85 7.05 -3.41
C ARG A 111 15.64 7.29 -4.31
N ASN A 112 14.68 6.36 -4.30
CA ASN A 112 13.47 6.50 -5.09
C ASN A 112 12.67 7.74 -4.65
N PRO A 113 12.13 8.55 -5.57
CA PRO A 113 11.38 9.76 -5.21
C PRO A 113 10.10 9.54 -4.39
N TRP A 114 9.62 8.31 -4.25
CA TRP A 114 8.56 7.95 -3.29
C TRP A 114 9.09 7.65 -1.88
N ASN A 115 10.40 7.70 -1.63
CA ASN A 115 10.94 7.63 -0.29
C ASN A 115 10.42 8.78 0.58
N LYS A 116 10.24 8.54 1.87
CA LYS A 116 9.61 9.47 2.82
C LYS A 116 10.16 10.90 2.73
N THR A 117 11.48 11.09 2.77
CA THR A 117 12.06 12.44 2.75
C THR A 117 11.76 13.16 1.42
N MET A 118 11.90 12.46 0.29
CA MET A 118 11.69 13.06 -1.04
C MET A 118 10.21 13.30 -1.33
N SER A 119 9.35 12.31 -1.05
CA SER A 119 7.92 12.39 -1.31
C SER A 119 7.20 13.46 -0.48
N PHE A 120 7.66 13.73 0.75
CA PHE A 120 7.08 14.81 1.57
C PHE A 120 7.60 16.21 1.18
N ASN A 121 8.68 16.30 0.42
CA ASN A 121 9.16 17.55 -0.17
C ASN A 121 8.49 17.86 -1.52
N ASP A 122 7.84 16.87 -2.15
CA ASP A 122 6.99 17.06 -3.33
C ASP A 122 5.54 17.30 -2.89
N PRO A 123 4.95 18.49 -3.16
CA PRO A 123 3.60 18.81 -2.70
C PRO A 123 2.51 17.85 -3.18
N ALA A 124 2.61 17.36 -4.42
CA ALA A 124 1.61 16.48 -5.01
C ALA A 124 1.69 15.07 -4.39
N LYS A 125 2.90 14.53 -4.24
CA LYS A 125 3.11 13.22 -3.59
C LYS A 125 2.71 13.27 -2.11
N LYS A 126 3.07 14.34 -1.40
CA LYS A 126 2.65 14.57 -0.02
C LYS A 126 1.13 14.54 0.12
N GLN A 127 0.42 15.35 -0.67
CA GLN A 127 -1.04 15.41 -0.65
C GLN A 127 -1.67 14.03 -0.92
N TYR A 128 -1.12 13.29 -1.87
CA TYR A 128 -1.62 11.94 -2.19
C TYR A 128 -1.38 10.95 -1.04
N ILE A 129 -0.19 10.96 -0.43
CA ILE A 129 0.12 10.13 0.73
C ILE A 129 -0.80 10.47 1.91
N GLU A 130 -1.04 11.76 2.17
CA GLU A 130 -1.95 12.21 3.24
C GLU A 130 -3.39 11.72 3.01
N ALA A 131 -3.89 11.76 1.77
CA ALA A 131 -5.21 11.25 1.44
C ALA A 131 -5.30 9.72 1.62
N LEU A 132 -4.26 8.98 1.20
CA LEU A 132 -4.16 7.53 1.45
C LEU A 132 -4.10 7.23 2.95
N THR A 133 -3.36 8.01 3.72
CA THR A 133 -3.28 7.91 5.18
C THR A 133 -4.66 8.06 5.81
N ILE A 134 -5.42 9.10 5.47
CA ILE A 134 -6.77 9.33 6.00
C ILE A 134 -7.68 8.13 5.70
N TRP A 135 -7.65 7.64 4.46
CA TRP A 135 -8.44 6.47 4.07
C TRP A 135 -8.02 5.20 4.82
N ALA A 136 -6.72 4.94 4.90
CA ALA A 136 -6.15 3.77 5.55
C ALA A 136 -6.42 3.77 7.06
N THR A 137 -6.42 4.95 7.70
CA THR A 137 -6.82 5.13 9.09
C THR A 137 -8.30 4.81 9.30
N LYS A 138 -9.20 5.23 8.41
CA LYS A 138 -10.62 4.83 8.50
C LYS A 138 -10.78 3.31 8.37
N PHE A 139 -10.00 2.68 7.50
CA PHE A 139 -10.02 1.23 7.31
C PHE A 139 -9.51 0.44 8.50
N VAL A 140 -8.33 0.78 9.04
CA VAL A 140 -7.75 0.05 10.18
C VAL A 140 -8.66 0.11 11.42
N ASN A 141 -9.41 1.21 11.60
CA ASN A 141 -10.40 1.34 12.67
C ASN A 141 -11.59 0.37 12.56
N GLN A 142 -11.82 -0.22 11.37
CA GLN A 142 -12.88 -1.23 11.15
C GLN A 142 -12.36 -2.67 11.18
N MET A 143 -11.04 -2.88 11.25
CA MET A 143 -10.45 -4.21 11.17
C MET A 143 -10.88 -5.13 12.32
N ASP A 144 -11.17 -4.60 13.52
CA ASP A 144 -11.74 -5.39 14.62
C ASP A 144 -13.14 -5.91 14.31
N ASN A 145 -13.98 -5.07 13.69
CA ASN A 145 -15.31 -5.48 13.24
C ASN A 145 -15.19 -6.55 12.13
N GLY A 146 -14.25 -6.36 11.19
CA GLY A 146 -13.96 -7.33 10.14
C GLY A 146 -13.46 -8.68 10.69
N LEU A 147 -12.53 -8.66 11.65
CA LEU A 147 -12.05 -9.87 12.31
C LEU A 147 -13.20 -10.56 13.08
N LYS A 148 -14.15 -9.81 13.64
CA LYS A 148 -15.36 -10.37 14.28
C LYS A 148 -16.43 -10.81 13.27
N GLN A 149 -16.13 -10.80 11.97
CA GLN A 149 -17.04 -11.20 10.89
C GLN A 149 -18.35 -10.41 10.86
N LYS A 150 -18.33 -9.14 11.28
CA LYS A 150 -19.51 -8.28 11.09
C LYS A 150 -19.72 -8.02 9.59
N PRO A 151 -20.91 -8.32 9.04
CA PRO A 151 -21.13 -8.31 7.59
C PRO A 151 -21.00 -6.92 6.95
N ASP A 152 -21.17 -5.86 7.73
CA ASP A 152 -21.17 -4.46 7.32
C ASP A 152 -19.91 -3.70 7.76
N ALA A 153 -18.89 -4.40 8.28
CA ALA A 153 -17.70 -3.80 8.90
C ALA A 153 -17.03 -2.73 8.04
N PHE A 154 -17.05 -2.88 6.73
CA PHE A 154 -16.39 -1.96 5.79
C PHE A 154 -17.38 -1.17 4.91
N SER A 155 -18.69 -1.27 5.16
CA SER A 155 -19.75 -0.69 4.31
C SER A 155 -19.67 0.84 4.18
N GLN A 156 -19.16 1.52 5.21
CA GLN A 156 -19.04 2.98 5.26
C GLN A 156 -17.71 3.50 4.73
N ILE A 157 -16.81 2.61 4.28
CA ILE A 157 -15.50 3.01 3.80
C ILE A 157 -15.59 3.25 2.29
N PRO A 158 -15.37 4.49 1.82
CA PRO A 158 -15.35 4.75 0.39
C PRO A 158 -14.22 3.96 -0.28
N THR A 159 -14.32 3.71 -1.57
CA THR A 159 -13.22 3.11 -2.32
C THR A 159 -11.98 4.01 -2.26
N TRP A 160 -10.79 3.42 -2.06
CA TRP A 160 -9.52 4.16 -2.11
C TRP A 160 -9.31 4.82 -3.48
N ARG A 161 -9.94 4.29 -4.53
CA ARG A 161 -9.86 4.84 -5.89
C ARG A 161 -10.45 6.25 -5.99
N GLY A 162 -11.41 6.61 -5.13
CA GLY A 162 -11.98 7.97 -5.11
C GLY A 162 -10.94 9.04 -4.73
N ILE A 163 -9.79 8.65 -4.18
CA ILE A 163 -8.65 9.55 -3.96
C ILE A 163 -8.05 9.97 -5.30
N ALA A 164 -7.94 9.06 -6.27
CA ALA A 164 -7.37 9.34 -7.59
C ALA A 164 -8.14 10.42 -8.36
N ASP A 165 -9.46 10.49 -8.14
CA ASP A 165 -10.34 11.46 -8.79
C ASP A 165 -10.26 12.87 -8.17
N GLY A 166 -9.72 12.98 -6.95
CA GLY A 166 -9.63 14.25 -6.19
C GLY A 166 -8.24 14.88 -6.14
N VAL A 167 -7.20 14.21 -6.63
CA VAL A 167 -5.84 14.77 -6.72
C VAL A 167 -5.77 15.66 -7.96
N VAL A 168 -5.52 16.96 -7.76
CA VAL A 168 -5.23 17.89 -8.85
C VAL A 168 -4.03 17.32 -9.60
N LYS A 169 -4.25 16.88 -10.84
CA LYS A 169 -3.19 16.36 -11.73
C LYS A 169 -2.10 17.41 -11.78
N ALA A 170 -0.96 17.15 -11.15
CA ALA A 170 0.18 18.04 -11.21
C ALA A 170 0.52 18.24 -12.69
N GLU A 171 0.33 19.47 -13.18
CA GLU A 171 0.74 19.82 -14.53
C GLU A 171 2.23 19.54 -14.65
N VAL A 172 2.58 18.65 -15.58
CA VAL A 172 3.95 18.45 -16.01
C VAL A 172 4.41 19.79 -16.57
N VAL A 173 5.18 20.54 -15.77
CA VAL A 173 5.97 21.66 -16.28
C VAL A 173 6.98 21.04 -17.23
N LYS A 174 6.61 20.94 -18.52
CA LYS A 174 7.55 20.70 -19.59
C LYS A 174 8.45 21.92 -19.62
N THR A 175 9.61 21.83 -18.96
CA THR A 175 10.70 22.77 -19.17
C THR A 175 11.00 22.76 -20.67
N LYS A 176 10.58 23.83 -21.34
CA LYS A 176 10.86 24.08 -22.75
C LYS A 176 12.36 24.33 -22.82
N ILE A 177 13.13 23.28 -23.15
CA ILE A 177 14.54 23.44 -23.47
C ILE A 177 14.57 24.24 -24.77
N ILE A 178 14.88 25.53 -24.64
CA ILE A 178 15.30 26.36 -25.77
C ILE A 178 16.77 26.00 -25.96
N LEU A 179 17.07 25.32 -27.07
CA LEU A 179 18.43 25.19 -27.55
C LEU A 179 18.69 26.44 -28.42
N ASP A 180 19.66 27.24 -28.00
CA ASP A 180 20.24 28.32 -28.79
C ASP A 180 21.02 27.76 -29.99
#